data_AF-A0A4U6C4T8-F1
#
_entry.id   AF-A0A4U6C4T8-F1
#
_cell.length_a   1.000
_cell.length_b   1.000
_cell.length_c   1.000
_cell.angle_alpha   90.00
_cell.angle_beta   90.00
_cell.angle_gamma   90.00
#
_symmetry.space_group_name_H-M   'P 1'
#
loop_
_entity.id
_entity.type
_entity.pdbx_description
1 polymer ?
#
loop_
_entity_poly.entity_id
_entity_poly.type
_entity_poly.pdbx_seq_one_letter_code
_entity_poly.pdbx_strand_id
1 'polypeptide(L)' 'MGQHLNRRRTDTLDYIQSMLGQLRTMAEAERCDMLAYLIEMSYVEASDIIRGDRPSRVREDERNHAAGVTLEAAGKIKFQ' A
#
# COMPACT_ATOMS: atom_id res chain seq x y z
N MET A 1 26.80 -12.19 -3.33
CA MET A 1 26.50 -10.75 -3.08
C MET A 1 25.04 -10.44 -2.72
N GLY A 2 24.03 -11.24 -3.10
CA GLY A 2 22.61 -10.92 -2.82
C GLY A 2 22.14 -11.04 -1.35
N GLN A 3 22.79 -11.88 -0.54
CA GLN A 3 22.37 -12.11 0.86
C GLN A 3 22.54 -10.86 1.76
N HIS A 4 23.58 -10.06 1.51
CA HIS A 4 23.85 -8.84 2.28
C HIS A 4 22.85 -7.72 1.97
N LEU A 5 22.33 -7.66 0.73
CA LEU A 5 21.28 -6.71 0.34
C LEU A 5 19.95 -7.05 1.01
N ASN A 6 19.60 -8.34 1.10
CA ASN A 6 18.39 -8.78 1.76
C ASN A 6 18.46 -8.51 3.27
N ARG A 7 19.59 -8.81 3.92
CA ARG A 7 19.84 -8.50 5.33
C ARG A 7 19.63 -7.02 5.64
N ARG A 8 20.28 -6.13 4.88
CA ARG A 8 20.14 -4.67 5.05
C ARG A 8 18.71 -4.18 4.84
N ARG A 9 17.98 -4.80 3.91
CA ARG A 9 16.58 -4.46 3.67
C ARG A 9 15.70 -4.83 4.86
N THR A 10 15.88 -6.02 5.42
CA THR A 10 15.19 -6.43 6.65
C THR A 10 15.55 -5.50 7.81
N ASP A 11 16.84 -5.23 8.03
CA ASP A 11 17.28 -4.30 9.10
C ASP A 11 16.65 -2.90 8.95
N THR A 12 16.50 -2.42 7.70
CA THR A 12 15.85 -1.14 7.41
C THR A 12 14.35 -1.18 7.69
N LEU A 13 13.67 -2.28 7.34
CA LEU A 13 12.23 -2.43 7.59
C LEU A 13 11.93 -2.57 9.09
N ASP A 14 12.75 -3.30 9.84
CA ASP A 14 12.63 -3.42 11.30
C ASP A 14 12.79 -2.04 11.98
N TYR A 15 13.72 -1.23 11.46
CA TYR A 15 13.90 0.15 11.92
C TYR A 15 12.68 1.03 11.59
N ILE A 16 12.13 0.93 10.37
CA ILE A 16 10.90 1.64 9.97
C ILE A 16 9.73 1.24 10.87
N GLN A 17 9.53 -0.06 11.11
CA GLN A 17 8.48 -0.57 11.98
C GLN A 17 8.59 0.01 13.40
N SER A 18 9.81 0.09 13.93
CA SER A 18 10.08 0.69 15.24
C SER A 18 9.73 2.19 15.29
N MET A 19 10.12 2.96 14.27
CA MET A 19 9.79 4.38 14.18
C MET A 19 8.28 4.62 14.06
N LEU A 20 7.57 3.78 13.30
CA LEU A 20 6.12 3.89 13.16
C LEU A 20 5.39 3.70 14.50
N GLY A 21 5.87 2.77 15.34
CA GLY A 21 5.33 2.62 16.71
C GLY A 21 5.51 3.87 17.57
N GLN A 22 6.68 4.51 17.50
CA GLN A 22 6.95 5.77 18.21
C GLN A 22 6.06 6.90 17.70
N LEU A 23 5.95 7.08 16.38
CA LEU A 23 5.13 8.12 15.77
C LEU A 23 3.65 7.95 16.09
N ARG A 24 3.15 6.71 16.15
CA ARG A 24 1.76 6.45 16.55
C ARG A 24 1.52 6.92 17.97
N THR A 25 2.43 6.59 18.90
CA THR A 25 2.32 7.01 20.30
C THR A 25 2.26 8.54 20.42
N MET A 26 3.07 9.24 19.63
CA MET A 26 3.05 10.72 19.56
C MET A 26 1.74 11.25 18.98
N ALA A 27 1.23 10.65 17.90
CA ALA A 27 -0.03 11.07 17.28
C ALA A 27 -1.24 10.84 18.20
N GLU A 28 -1.25 9.74 18.95
CA GLU A 28 -2.27 9.45 19.97
C GLU A 28 -2.23 10.44 21.14
N ALA A 29 -1.03 10.82 21.60
CA ALA A 29 -0.86 11.83 22.64
C ALA A 29 -1.44 13.19 22.24
N GLU A 30 -1.33 13.55 20.95
CA GLU A 30 -1.88 14.77 20.37
C GLU A 30 -3.36 14.65 19.95
N ARG A 31 -4.02 13.49 20.18
CA ARG A 31 -5.41 13.20 19.77
C ARG A 31 -5.67 13.35 18.27
N CYS A 32 -4.66 13.07 17.45
CA CYS A 32 -4.76 13.11 16.01
C CYS A 32 -5.21 11.74 15.47
N ASP A 33 -6.48 11.38 15.66
CA ASP A 33 -7.00 10.03 15.39
C ASP A 33 -6.77 9.54 13.95
N MET A 34 -7.03 10.39 12.96
CA MET A 34 -6.82 10.04 11.55
C MET A 34 -5.33 9.82 11.23
N LEU A 35 -4.45 10.59 11.86
CA LEU A 35 -3.01 10.43 11.68
C LEU A 35 -2.51 9.15 12.34
N ALA A 36 -2.95 8.87 13.58
CA ALA A 36 -2.63 7.64 14.29
C ALA A 36 -3.09 6.40 13.50
N TYR A 37 -4.29 6.46 12.89
CA TYR A 37 -4.80 5.43 12.01
C TYR A 37 -3.89 5.18 10.79
N LEU A 38 -3.49 6.24 10.07
CA LEU A 38 -2.61 6.09 8.90
C LEU A 38 -1.23 5.53 9.26
N ILE A 39 -0.70 5.92 10.42
CA ILE A 39 0.57 5.38 10.93
C ILE A 39 0.42 3.89 11.29
N GLU A 40 -0.67 3.51 11.96
CA GLU A 40 -0.97 2.11 12.29
C GLU A 40 -1.10 1.26 11.02
N MET A 41 -1.83 1.74 10.01
CA MET A 41 -1.94 1.02 8.73
C MET A 41 -0.57 0.86 8.04
N SER A 42 0.31 1.86 8.16
CA SER A 42 1.68 1.77 7.66
C SER A 42 2.53 0.77 8.45
N TYR A 43 2.32 0.66 9.77
CA TYR A 43 2.98 -0.33 10.63
C TYR A 43 2.60 -1.76 10.26
N VAL A 44 1.30 -1.99 10.02
CA VAL A 44 0.78 -3.29 9.56
C VAL A 44 1.41 -3.67 8.23
N GLU A 45 1.42 -2.76 7.24
CA GLU A 45 2.03 -3.03 5.93
C GLU A 45 3.53 -3.36 6.05
N ALA A 46 4.30 -2.62 6.86
CA ALA A 46 5.71 -2.92 7.09
C ALA A 46 5.89 -4.33 7.69
N SER A 47 5.03 -4.71 8.63
CA SER A 47 5.05 -6.03 9.26
C SER A 47 4.75 -7.15 8.25
N ASP A 48 3.77 -6.95 7.37
CA ASP A 48 3.42 -7.90 6.32
C ASP A 48 4.57 -8.06 5.30
N ILE A 49 5.26 -6.98 4.95
CA ILE A 49 6.44 -7.02 4.08
C ILE A 49 7.59 -7.78 4.74
N ILE A 50 7.84 -7.58 6.05
CA ILE A 50 8.90 -8.29 6.79
C ILE A 50 8.63 -9.80 6.85
N ARG A 51 7.37 -10.19 7.07
CA ARG A 51 6.94 -11.61 7.07
C ARG A 51 7.00 -12.24 5.68
N GLY A 52 7.04 -11.43 4.63
CA GLY A 52 6.97 -11.88 3.25
C GLY A 52 5.55 -12.16 2.76
N ASP A 53 4.54 -11.71 3.51
CA ASP A 53 3.11 -11.91 3.19
C ASP A 53 2.65 -11.01 2.03
N ARG A 54 3.36 -9.90 1.78
CA ARG A 54 3.11 -9.00 0.65
C ARG A 54 4.38 -8.69 -0.15
N PRO A 55 4.33 -8.68 -1.50
CA PRO A 55 5.42 -8.15 -2.29
C PRO A 55 5.56 -6.65 -2.02
N SER A 56 6.75 -6.20 -1.60
CA SER A 56 7.05 -4.79 -1.31
C SER A 56 6.88 -3.82 -2.50
N ARG A 57 6.63 -4.34 -3.71
CA ARG A 57 6.18 -3.55 -4.85
C ARG A 57 4.69 -3.81 -5.05
N VAL A 58 3.89 -2.74 -4.97
CA VAL A 58 2.54 -2.73 -5.53
C VAL A 58 2.67 -3.16 -6.99
N ARG A 59 2.08 -4.30 -7.34
CA ARG A 59 2.06 -4.78 -8.72
C ARG A 59 1.43 -3.67 -9.58
N GLU A 60 2.22 -3.14 -10.51
CA GLU A 60 1.80 -2.08 -11.42
C GLU A 60 0.83 -2.61 -12.50
N ASP A 61 0.65 -3.93 -12.57
CA ASP A 61 -0.03 -4.68 -13.64
C ASP A 61 -1.54 -4.41 -13.79
N GLU A 62 -2.23 -3.89 -12.77
CA GLU A 62 -3.70 -3.74 -12.82
C GLU A 62 -4.21 -2.30 -12.94
N ARG A 63 -3.34 -1.31 -13.15
CA ARG A 63 -3.79 0.07 -13.41
C ARG A 63 -4.15 0.36 -14.88
N ASN A 64 -4.12 -0.64 -15.77
CA ASN A 64 -4.41 -0.45 -17.19
C ASN A 64 -5.67 -1.18 -17.73
N HIS A 65 -6.47 -1.83 -16.88
CA HIS A 65 -7.65 -2.59 -17.35
C HIS A 65 -9.00 -1.85 -17.33
N ALA A 66 -9.03 -0.57 -16.92
CA ALA A 66 -10.28 0.22 -16.90
C ALA A 66 -10.50 1.13 -18.13
N ALA A 67 -9.59 1.14 -19.11
CA ALA A 67 -9.72 1.93 -20.35
C ALA A 67 -10.37 1.14 -21.51
N GLY A 68 -11.04 0.03 -21.21
CA GLY A 68 -11.64 -0.89 -22.20
C GLY A 68 -13.16 -0.97 -22.16
N VAL A 69 -13.87 0.02 -21.58
CA VAL A 69 -15.33 0.09 -21.73
C VAL A 69 -15.64 0.62 -23.12
N THR A 70 -15.83 -0.27 -24.09
CA THR A 70 -16.49 0.05 -25.35
C THR A 70 -17.96 0.36 -25.06
N LEU A 71 -18.31 1.65 -25.03
CA LEU A 71 -19.69 2.08 -25.15
C LEU A 71 -20.13 1.79 -26.60
N GLU A 72 -20.65 0.59 -26.84
CA GLU A 72 -21.44 0.29 -28.03
C GLU A 72 -22.62 1.29 -28.08
N ALA A 73 -22.58 2.18 -29.06
CA ALA A 73 -23.59 3.20 -29.28
C ALA A 73 -24.91 2.52 -29.70
N ALA A 74 -25.82 2.32 -28.75
CA ALA A 74 -27.20 1.94 -29.01
C ALA A 74 -27.90 3.04 -29.83
N GLY A 75 -28.15 2.79 -31.12
CA GLY A 75 -28.76 3.79 -31.99
C GLY A 75 -29.18 3.29 -33.37
N LYS A 76 -30.13 2.35 -33.43
CA LYS A 76 -30.93 2.09 -34.64
C LYS A 76 -32.41 1.96 -34.25
N ILE A 77 -33.05 3.08 -33.93
CA ILE A 77 -34.52 3.13 -33.90
C ILE A 77 -34.96 3.54 -35.32
N LYS A 78 -35.47 2.58 -36.09
CA LYS A 78 -36.20 2.85 -37.34
C LYS A 78 -37.59 3.33 -36.97
N PHE A 79 -37.91 4.58 -37.31
CA PHE A 79 -39.29 5.01 -37.51
C PHE A 79 -39.65 4.90 -38.99
N GLN A 80 -40.93 4.61 -39.19
CA GLN A 80 -41.65 4.10 -40.35
C GLN A 80 -41.43 4.90 -41.65
#